data_AF-A0ABD1BRE4-F1
#
_entry.id   AF-A0ABD1BRE4-F1
#
_cell.length_a   1.000
_cell.length_b   1.000
_cell.length_c   1.000
_cell.angle_alpha   90.00
_cell.angle_beta   90.00
_cell.angle_gamma   90.00
#
_symmetry.space_group_name_H-M   'P 1'
#
loop_
_entity.id
_entity.type
_entity.pdbx_description
1 polymer ?
#
loop_
_entity_poly.entity_id
_entity_poly.type
_entity_poly.pdbx_seq_one_letter_code
_entity_poly.pdbx_strand_id
1 'polypeptide(L)'
;MRTMVDLGKHHHLHIIDTPTTVDCAREFRLRRTLRSFIECMLPYCCTYQQPSPSNQNDTVSVSSSSSSSSSSENSSSSSSSHSSSIVSGTFFGHRRGRVSFCLQDSAMGSQPLLLLELAVPTAVLAKEMDEAGVLRIALECDRRRSSNSRSSSIFEVPVWSMYCNGRKMGYAVRRKVTENDAVFLRMMQSVSVGAGVVPSDEEEQTLYLRARFERVTGSSDSESFHMMNPGGSYGQELSIFLLRS
;
A
#
# COMPACT_ATOMS: atom_id res chain seq x y z
N MET A 1 0.66 -30.34 -75.69
CA MET A 1 1.44 -29.89 -74.51
C MET A 1 0.71 -28.69 -73.92
N ARG A 2 0.40 -28.77 -72.62
CA ARG A 2 -0.56 -27.90 -71.94
C ARG A 2 0.09 -26.57 -71.55
N THR A 3 -0.62 -25.48 -71.83
CA THR A 3 -0.36 -24.12 -71.33
C THR A 3 -0.63 -24.08 -69.83
N MET A 4 0.29 -23.50 -69.04
CA MET A 4 0.04 -23.14 -67.65
C MET A 4 -0.15 -21.64 -67.52
N VAL A 5 -1.15 -21.31 -66.72
CA VAL A 5 -1.77 -20.00 -66.53
C VAL A 5 -1.00 -19.23 -65.45
N ASP A 6 -0.71 -17.97 -65.75
CA ASP A 6 -0.26 -16.95 -64.81
C ASP A 6 -1.42 -16.53 -63.89
N LEU A 7 -1.18 -16.51 -62.58
CA LEU A 7 -2.10 -15.99 -61.55
C LEU A 7 -1.32 -15.07 -60.60
N GLY A 8 -0.81 -13.97 -61.13
CA GLY A 8 -0.47 -12.79 -60.32
C GLY A 8 -1.72 -12.18 -59.70
N LYS A 9 -1.97 -12.46 -58.41
CA LYS A 9 -2.92 -11.72 -57.58
C LYS A 9 -2.21 -10.99 -56.44
N HIS A 10 -2.36 -9.68 -56.48
CA HIS A 10 -2.09 -8.72 -55.43
C HIS A 10 -2.59 -9.17 -54.06
N HIS A 11 -1.71 -9.13 -53.06
CA HIS A 11 -2.10 -8.72 -51.72
C HIS A 11 -1.12 -7.66 -51.22
N HIS A 12 -1.69 -6.46 -51.08
CA HIS A 12 -1.14 -5.25 -50.54
C HIS A 12 -0.67 -5.50 -49.09
N LEU A 13 0.63 -5.58 -48.87
CA LEU A 13 1.22 -5.52 -47.53
C LEU A 13 1.02 -4.10 -47.01
N HIS A 14 0.00 -3.89 -46.18
CA HIS A 14 -0.08 -2.70 -45.33
C HIS A 14 1.04 -2.77 -44.29
N ILE A 15 2.14 -2.06 -44.56
CA ILE A 15 3.14 -1.73 -43.56
C ILE A 15 2.49 -0.72 -42.60
N ILE A 16 2.34 -1.11 -41.34
CA ILE A 16 1.83 -0.23 -40.28
C ILE A 16 3.00 0.65 -39.81
N ASP A 17 3.11 1.86 -40.37
CA ASP A 17 4.09 2.89 -39.98
C ASP A 17 3.58 3.81 -38.85
N THR A 18 2.82 3.28 -37.90
CA THR A 18 2.44 4.04 -36.70
C THR A 18 3.12 3.43 -35.47
N PRO A 19 3.91 4.20 -34.70
CA PRO A 19 4.44 3.71 -33.45
C PRO A 19 3.25 3.52 -32.50
N THR A 20 2.84 2.27 -32.33
CA THR A 20 1.96 1.89 -31.23
C THR A 20 2.80 2.03 -29.97
N THR A 21 2.63 3.15 -29.25
CA THR A 21 3.14 3.26 -27.89
C THR A 21 2.32 2.30 -27.03
N VAL A 22 2.81 1.07 -26.94
CA VAL A 22 2.27 0.03 -26.08
C VAL A 22 2.61 0.41 -24.65
N ASP A 23 1.65 1.00 -23.94
CA ASP A 23 1.80 1.38 -22.53
C ASP A 23 1.66 0.16 -21.61
N CYS A 24 2.46 -0.90 -21.87
CA CYS A 24 2.43 -2.16 -21.12
C CYS A 24 3.40 -2.18 -19.92
N ALA A 25 3.96 -1.04 -19.51
CA ALA A 25 5.08 -1.03 -18.57
C ALA A 25 4.73 -0.57 -17.13
N ARG A 26 3.49 -0.13 -16.86
CA ARG A 26 3.16 0.57 -15.61
C ARG A 26 2.35 -0.26 -14.59
N GLU A 27 1.55 -1.22 -15.05
CA GLU A 27 0.60 -1.96 -14.22
C GLU A 27 1.23 -3.15 -13.44
N PHE A 28 2.25 -3.81 -14.01
CA PHE A 28 2.88 -5.00 -13.41
C PHE A 28 3.87 -4.71 -12.28
N ARG A 29 4.31 -3.46 -12.09
CA ARG A 29 5.36 -3.11 -11.12
C ARG A 29 4.86 -3.08 -9.68
N LEU A 30 3.58 -2.78 -9.44
CA LEU A 30 3.05 -2.64 -8.08
C LEU A 30 2.66 -4.00 -7.45
N ARG A 31 1.96 -4.86 -8.21
CA ARG A 31 1.69 -6.24 -7.78
C ARG A 31 2.98 -7.00 -7.54
N ARG A 32 4.03 -6.79 -8.35
CA ARG A 32 5.36 -7.36 -8.11
C ARG A 32 6.05 -6.78 -6.89
N THR A 33 5.85 -5.52 -6.50
CA THR A 33 6.60 -4.95 -5.37
C THR A 33 6.04 -5.40 -4.03
N LEU A 34 4.72 -5.35 -3.84
CA LEU A 34 4.11 -5.90 -2.62
C LEU A 34 4.24 -7.43 -2.54
N ARG A 35 4.01 -8.14 -3.65
CA ARG A 35 4.28 -9.58 -3.73
C ARG A 35 5.76 -9.89 -3.51
N SER A 36 6.69 -9.10 -4.04
CA SER A 36 8.13 -9.26 -3.78
C SER A 36 8.46 -9.03 -2.30
N PHE A 37 7.85 -8.03 -1.64
CA PHE A 37 8.00 -7.85 -0.19
C PHE A 37 7.52 -9.07 0.58
N ILE A 38 6.36 -9.62 0.20
CA ILE A 38 5.79 -10.84 0.81
C ILE A 38 6.65 -12.07 0.49
N GLU A 39 7.10 -12.25 -0.75
CA GLU A 39 7.97 -13.36 -1.22
C GLU A 39 9.35 -13.31 -0.56
N CYS A 40 9.89 -12.12 -0.26
CA CYS A 40 11.12 -11.96 0.52
C CYS A 40 10.92 -12.31 2.01
N MET A 41 9.70 -12.13 2.53
CA MET A 41 9.38 -12.29 3.94
C MET A 41 8.91 -13.69 4.33
N LEU A 42 8.13 -14.32 3.48
CA LEU A 42 7.57 -15.65 3.70
C LEU A 42 8.43 -16.67 2.94
N PRO A 43 9.24 -17.50 3.63
CA PRO A 43 9.87 -18.63 2.97
C PRO A 43 8.78 -19.50 2.35
N TYR A 44 9.02 -19.99 1.13
CA TYR A 44 8.11 -20.83 0.32
C TYR A 44 7.54 -22.08 1.05
N CYS A 45 8.02 -22.40 2.26
CA CYS A 45 7.53 -23.49 3.10
C CYS A 45 6.22 -23.18 3.86
N CYS A 46 5.72 -21.93 3.84
CA CYS A 46 4.52 -21.54 4.61
C CYS A 46 3.26 -21.35 3.75
N THR A 47 3.33 -21.46 2.41
CA THR A 47 2.22 -21.12 1.50
C THR A 47 1.59 -22.29 0.75
N TYR A 48 1.93 -23.54 1.08
CA TYR A 48 1.27 -24.73 0.50
C TYR A 48 0.85 -25.74 1.58
N GLN A 49 -0.27 -25.45 2.23
CA GLN A 49 -1.19 -26.50 2.69
C GLN A 49 -2.55 -26.19 2.08
N GLN A 50 -2.83 -26.81 0.92
CA GLN A 50 -4.19 -26.95 0.42
C GLN A 50 -4.95 -27.91 1.34
N PRO A 51 -6.14 -27.54 1.84
CA PRO A 51 -7.13 -28.52 2.21
C PRO A 51 -7.83 -29.03 0.94
N SER A 52 -7.84 -30.34 0.76
CA SER A 52 -8.55 -31.08 -0.29
C SER A 52 -10.05 -30.76 -0.28
N PRO A 53 -10.74 -30.71 -1.44
CA PRO A 53 -12.18 -30.58 -1.49
C PRO A 53 -12.85 -31.94 -1.19
N SER A 54 -13.60 -32.04 -0.10
CA SER A 54 -14.56 -33.12 0.08
C SER A 54 -15.92 -32.70 -0.48
N ASN A 55 -16.29 -33.31 -1.60
CA ASN A 55 -17.63 -33.25 -2.18
C ASN A 55 -18.68 -33.69 -1.16
N GLN A 56 -19.80 -32.96 -1.11
CA GLN A 56 -21.13 -33.54 -0.96
C GLN A 56 -22.16 -32.53 -1.47
N ASN A 57 -22.84 -32.95 -2.54
CA ASN A 57 -23.99 -32.28 -3.13
C ASN A 57 -25.18 -32.45 -2.20
N ASP A 58 -26.01 -31.42 -2.06
CA ASP A 58 -27.47 -31.61 -2.08
C ASP A 58 -28.16 -30.34 -2.60
N THR A 59 -28.95 -30.57 -3.64
CA THR A 59 -29.77 -29.61 -4.38
C THR A 59 -31.10 -29.42 -3.66
N VAL A 60 -31.55 -28.19 -3.48
CA VAL A 60 -32.98 -27.84 -3.61
C VAL A 60 -33.13 -26.35 -3.94
N SER A 61 -33.76 -26.10 -5.08
CA SER A 61 -34.20 -24.80 -5.60
C SER A 61 -35.47 -24.34 -4.90
N VAL A 62 -35.64 -23.02 -4.67
CA VAL A 62 -36.91 -22.30 -4.82
C VAL A 62 -36.68 -20.79 -4.93
N SER A 63 -37.63 -20.15 -5.61
CA SER A 63 -37.59 -18.90 -6.38
C SER A 63 -37.80 -17.58 -5.63
N SER A 64 -37.57 -16.50 -6.38
CA SER A 64 -38.18 -15.14 -6.34
C SER A 64 -37.54 -14.12 -5.38
N SER A 65 -37.42 -12.82 -5.69
CA SER A 65 -38.08 -11.96 -6.69
C SER A 65 -37.21 -10.73 -7.03
N SER A 66 -37.31 -10.23 -8.26
CA SER A 66 -36.78 -8.94 -8.71
C SER A 66 -37.57 -7.76 -8.13
N SER A 67 -36.88 -6.81 -7.49
CA SER A 67 -37.43 -5.48 -7.19
C SER A 67 -36.43 -4.40 -7.61
N SER A 68 -36.76 -3.73 -8.71
CA SER A 68 -36.17 -2.47 -9.13
C SER A 68 -36.76 -1.32 -8.30
N SER A 69 -35.91 -0.54 -7.65
CA SER A 69 -36.27 0.76 -7.12
C SER A 69 -35.20 1.78 -7.49
N SER A 70 -35.53 2.59 -8.48
CA SER A 70 -34.91 3.86 -8.79
C SER A 70 -35.29 4.89 -7.71
N SER A 71 -34.30 5.51 -7.09
CA SER A 71 -34.50 6.76 -6.35
C SER A 71 -33.21 7.58 -6.35
N SER A 72 -33.21 8.52 -7.28
CA SER A 72 -32.82 9.93 -7.16
C SER A 72 -31.55 10.27 -6.39
N GLU A 73 -30.59 10.73 -7.19
CA GLU A 73 -29.45 11.55 -6.86
C GLU A 73 -29.84 12.72 -5.94
N ASN A 74 -29.14 12.83 -4.82
CA ASN A 74 -28.92 14.09 -4.13
C ASN A 74 -27.53 14.04 -3.52
N SER A 75 -26.52 14.04 -4.39
CA SER A 75 -25.14 14.35 -4.00
C SER A 75 -25.09 15.84 -3.69
N SER A 76 -25.46 16.20 -2.45
CA SER A 76 -25.03 17.46 -1.86
C SER A 76 -23.51 17.41 -1.76
N SER A 77 -22.86 17.86 -2.83
CA SER A 77 -21.45 18.18 -2.86
C SER A 77 -21.23 19.36 -1.91
N SER A 78 -21.17 19.06 -0.61
CA SER A 78 -20.39 19.89 0.29
C SER A 78 -18.95 19.75 -0.18
N SER A 79 -18.55 20.63 -1.09
CA SER A 79 -17.15 20.92 -1.39
C SER A 79 -16.54 21.59 -0.17
N SER A 80 -16.41 20.84 0.92
CA SER A 80 -15.29 21.05 1.83
C SER A 80 -14.07 20.80 0.97
N SER A 81 -13.41 21.88 0.57
CA SER A 81 -12.11 21.86 -0.09
C SER A 81 -11.12 21.22 0.86
N HIS A 82 -11.17 19.89 0.97
CA HIS A 82 -10.17 19.10 1.64
C HIS A 82 -8.93 19.28 0.79
N SER A 83 -7.95 20.01 1.32
CA SER A 83 -6.63 20.10 0.71
C SER A 83 -6.00 18.71 0.82
N SER A 84 -6.22 17.85 -0.18
CA SER A 84 -5.47 16.61 -0.27
C SER A 84 -4.07 16.94 -0.77
N SER A 85 -3.08 16.35 -0.12
CA SER A 85 -1.67 16.48 -0.50
C SER A 85 -1.07 15.10 -0.68
N ILE A 86 -0.04 15.00 -1.51
CA ILE A 86 0.62 13.72 -1.77
C ILE A 86 1.89 13.66 -0.95
N VAL A 87 2.01 12.61 -0.14
CA VAL A 87 3.18 12.34 0.70
C VAL A 87 3.79 10.98 0.36
N SER A 88 5.03 10.76 0.76
CA SER A 88 5.71 9.48 0.64
C SER A 88 5.74 8.78 1.98
N GLY A 89 5.23 7.55 2.04
CA GLY A 89 5.32 6.68 3.21
C GLY A 89 6.31 5.55 2.94
N THR A 90 7.15 5.22 3.91
CA THR A 90 8.10 4.11 3.83
C THR A 90 8.02 3.25 5.08
N PHE A 91 7.61 2.00 4.92
CA PHE A 91 7.76 0.95 5.91
C PHE A 91 9.11 0.29 5.70
N PHE A 92 9.85 0.05 6.76
CA PHE A 92 11.13 -0.64 6.68
C PHE A 92 11.47 -1.35 7.98
N GLY A 93 12.27 -2.40 7.90
CA GLY A 93 12.71 -3.14 9.07
C GLY A 93 13.38 -4.45 8.69
N HIS A 94 14.05 -5.05 9.66
CA HIS A 94 14.66 -6.36 9.47
C HIS A 94 13.60 -7.46 9.44
N ARG A 95 13.94 -8.59 8.82
CA ARG A 95 13.04 -9.74 8.66
C ARG A 95 12.50 -10.28 9.99
N ARG A 96 13.32 -10.28 11.05
CA ARG A 96 12.94 -10.74 12.40
C ARG A 96 12.69 -9.57 13.38
N GLY A 97 12.72 -8.34 12.88
CA GLY A 97 12.57 -7.12 13.66
C GLY A 97 11.14 -6.55 13.66
N ARG A 98 11.00 -5.39 14.31
CA ARG A 98 9.80 -4.55 14.25
C ARG A 98 9.86 -3.63 13.03
N VAL A 99 8.69 -3.20 12.57
CA VAL A 99 8.58 -2.27 11.46
C VAL A 99 8.78 -0.84 11.92
N SER A 100 9.63 -0.09 11.24
CA SER A 100 9.67 1.37 11.29
C SER A 100 8.81 1.94 10.15
N PHE A 101 8.03 2.97 10.44
CA PHE A 101 7.25 3.70 9.45
C PHE A 101 7.66 5.17 9.42
N CYS A 102 8.07 5.64 8.25
CA CYS A 102 8.51 7.00 7.99
C CYS A 102 7.55 7.69 7.02
N LEU A 103 7.12 8.90 7.36
CA LEU A 103 6.31 9.76 6.51
C LEU A 103 7.14 10.97 6.09
N GLN A 104 7.24 11.21 4.79
CA GLN A 104 8.01 12.31 4.20
C GLN A 104 7.11 13.14 3.28
N ASP A 105 7.28 14.45 3.33
CA ASP A 105 6.69 15.32 2.33
C ASP A 105 7.37 15.12 0.97
N SER A 106 6.73 15.53 -0.12
CA SER A 106 7.26 15.36 -1.48
C SER A 106 8.47 16.26 -1.79
N ALA A 107 8.81 17.20 -0.90
CA ALA A 107 9.98 18.07 -1.05
C ALA A 107 11.29 17.27 -0.81
N MET A 108 12.14 17.23 -1.83
CA MET A 108 13.42 16.52 -1.80
C MET A 108 14.32 17.05 -0.66
N GLY A 109 14.86 16.13 0.15
CA GLY A 109 15.80 16.47 1.23
C GLY A 109 15.17 17.03 2.51
N SER A 110 13.84 17.09 2.62
CA SER A 110 13.16 17.48 3.86
C SER A 110 13.32 16.43 4.98
N GLN A 111 13.32 16.89 6.24
CA GLN A 111 13.23 15.97 7.38
C GLN A 111 11.88 15.23 7.34
N PRO A 112 11.83 13.95 7.75
CA PRO A 112 10.57 13.24 7.89
C PRO A 112 9.58 14.00 8.77
N LEU A 113 8.32 14.04 8.34
CA LEU A 113 7.20 14.54 9.14
C LEU A 113 7.06 13.70 10.41
N LEU A 114 7.25 12.39 10.27
CA LEU A 114 7.05 11.42 11.33
C LEU A 114 7.94 10.19 11.10
N LEU A 115 8.54 9.67 12.17
CA LEU A 115 9.18 8.36 12.21
C LEU A 115 8.69 7.60 13.44
N LEU A 116 8.03 6.48 13.19
CA LEU A 116 7.49 5.59 14.22
C LEU A 116 8.23 4.25 14.18
N GLU A 117 8.44 3.68 15.35
CA GLU A 117 8.63 2.25 15.52
C GLU A 117 7.28 1.63 15.88
N LEU A 118 6.80 0.70 15.06
CA LEU A 118 5.51 0.04 15.22
C LEU A 118 5.64 -1.18 16.13
N ALA A 119 4.57 -1.53 16.84
CA ALA A 119 4.52 -2.74 17.67
C ALA A 119 4.57 -4.05 16.86
N VAL A 120 4.25 -3.98 15.57
CA VAL A 120 4.10 -5.15 14.70
C VAL A 120 5.44 -5.63 14.16
N PRO A 121 5.76 -6.94 14.26
CA PRO A 121 6.89 -7.53 13.56
C PRO A 121 6.72 -7.45 12.05
N THR A 122 7.83 -7.31 11.31
CA THR A 122 7.81 -7.22 9.83
C THR A 122 7.07 -8.40 9.19
N ALA A 123 7.27 -9.62 9.70
CA ALA A 123 6.63 -10.83 9.16
C ALA A 123 5.12 -10.85 9.37
N VAL A 124 4.65 -10.35 10.52
CA VAL A 124 3.21 -10.27 10.82
C VAL A 124 2.55 -9.23 9.92
N LEU A 125 3.19 -8.07 9.72
CA LEU A 125 2.67 -7.04 8.82
C LEU A 125 2.57 -7.55 7.38
N ALA A 126 3.61 -8.22 6.87
CA ALA A 126 3.61 -8.81 5.53
C ALA A 126 2.48 -9.84 5.37
N LYS A 127 2.28 -10.69 6.38
CA LYS A 127 1.21 -11.69 6.40
C LYS A 127 -0.19 -11.06 6.35
N GLU A 128 -0.44 -10.04 7.17
CA GLU A 128 -1.73 -9.31 7.17
C GLU A 128 -2.01 -8.67 5.80
N MET A 129 -0.97 -8.19 5.11
CA MET A 129 -1.11 -7.62 3.76
C MET A 129 -1.40 -8.68 2.69
N ASP A 130 -0.86 -9.89 2.84
CA ASP A 130 -1.06 -11.00 1.90
C ASP A 130 -2.44 -11.65 2.06
N GLU A 131 -2.81 -12.00 3.29
CA GLU A 131 -4.01 -12.80 3.57
C GLU A 131 -5.31 -11.99 3.46
N ALA A 132 -5.33 -10.76 3.96
CA ALA A 132 -6.55 -9.94 4.00
C ALA A 132 -6.76 -9.10 2.73
N GLY A 133 -5.70 -8.85 1.96
CA GLY A 133 -5.74 -7.90 0.84
C GLY A 133 -6.05 -6.45 1.24
N VAL A 134 -6.21 -6.18 2.54
CA VAL A 134 -6.51 -4.86 3.10
C VAL A 134 -5.77 -4.74 4.42
N LEU A 135 -5.01 -3.66 4.58
CA LEU A 135 -4.32 -3.32 5.81
C LEU A 135 -4.73 -1.92 6.27
N ARG A 136 -5.41 -1.86 7.41
CA ARG A 136 -5.79 -0.61 8.09
C ARG A 136 -5.01 -0.48 9.38
N ILE A 137 -4.12 0.50 9.44
CA ILE A 137 -3.36 0.82 10.65
C ILE A 137 -4.01 2.03 11.30
N ALA A 138 -4.52 1.87 12.52
CA ALA A 138 -5.00 2.99 13.33
C ALA A 138 -4.02 3.26 14.48
N LEU A 139 -3.66 4.52 14.65
CA LEU A 139 -2.78 5.02 15.69
C LEU A 139 -3.58 6.02 16.51
N GLU A 140 -3.89 5.63 17.74
CA GLU A 140 -4.78 6.39 18.62
C GLU A 140 -4.02 6.92 19.84
N CYS A 141 -4.28 8.16 20.23
CA CYS A 141 -3.79 8.73 21.49
C CYS A 141 -4.88 9.56 22.18
N ASP A 142 -4.79 9.67 23.51
CA ASP A 142 -5.70 10.48 24.32
C ASP A 142 -5.03 11.81 24.67
N ARG A 143 -5.70 12.92 24.36
CA ARG A 143 -5.25 14.29 24.65
C ARG A 143 -4.99 14.53 26.12
N ARG A 144 -5.73 13.86 27.02
CA ARG A 144 -5.58 13.99 28.49
C ARG A 144 -4.30 13.37 29.01
N ARG A 145 -3.79 12.34 28.33
CA ARG A 145 -2.52 11.67 28.68
C ARG A 145 -1.31 12.40 28.11
N SER A 146 -1.51 13.28 27.12
CA SER A 146 -0.51 14.20 26.61
C SER A 146 -0.40 15.42 27.52
N SER A 147 0.26 15.26 28.67
CA SER A 147 0.33 16.23 29.77
C SER A 147 0.85 17.65 29.41
N ASN A 148 1.37 17.89 28.20
CA ASN A 148 2.15 19.10 27.92
C ASN A 148 1.84 19.85 26.62
N SER A 149 0.83 19.48 25.83
CA SER A 149 0.56 20.28 24.64
C SER A 149 -0.87 20.23 24.15
N ARG A 150 -1.62 21.27 24.49
CA ARG A 150 -2.93 21.53 23.88
C ARG A 150 -2.81 21.95 22.41
N SER A 151 -1.60 22.23 21.92
CA SER A 151 -1.32 22.77 20.58
C SER A 151 -0.23 22.01 19.78
N SER A 152 0.22 20.82 20.22
CA SER A 152 1.26 20.10 19.47
C SER A 152 0.67 19.50 18.21
N SER A 153 1.49 19.46 17.17
CA SER A 153 1.14 18.78 15.93
C SER A 153 0.79 17.32 16.21
N ILE A 154 -0.14 16.75 15.44
CA ILE A 154 -0.49 15.33 15.55
C ILE A 154 0.74 14.45 15.33
N PHE A 155 1.69 14.88 14.49
CA PHE A 155 2.96 14.18 14.24
C PHE A 155 3.96 14.24 15.40
N GLU A 156 3.70 15.06 16.42
CA GLU A 156 4.59 15.20 17.57
C GLU A 156 4.28 14.25 18.72
N VAL A 157 3.13 13.57 18.66
CA VAL A 157 2.68 12.64 19.69
C VAL A 157 3.73 11.53 19.89
N PRO A 158 4.22 11.32 21.12
CA PRO A 158 5.34 10.42 21.38
C PRO A 158 4.96 8.94 21.34
N VAL A 159 3.74 8.59 21.74
CA VAL A 159 3.28 7.20 21.88
C VAL A 159 1.84 7.08 21.41
N TRP A 160 1.57 6.03 20.66
CA TRP A 160 0.29 5.72 20.05
C TRP A 160 -0.15 4.31 20.44
N SER A 161 -1.42 4.12 20.77
CA SER A 161 -2.03 2.78 20.75
C SER A 161 -2.20 2.36 19.29
N MET A 162 -1.61 1.23 18.92
CA MET A 162 -1.61 0.77 17.54
C MET A 162 -2.60 -0.38 17.35
N TYR A 163 -3.40 -0.27 16.29
CA TYR A 163 -4.32 -1.30 15.83
C TYR A 163 -4.05 -1.64 14.37
N CYS A 164 -4.11 -2.93 14.03
CA CYS A 164 -4.14 -3.41 12.66
C CYS A 164 -5.46 -4.11 12.42
N ASN A 165 -6.23 -3.68 11.41
CA ASN A 165 -7.51 -4.27 11.04
C ASN A 165 -8.48 -4.42 12.24
N GLY A 166 -8.49 -3.42 13.13
CA GLY A 166 -9.30 -3.39 14.35
C GLY A 166 -8.74 -4.18 15.54
N ARG A 167 -7.64 -4.92 15.37
CA ARG A 167 -6.97 -5.67 16.46
C ARG A 167 -5.87 -4.84 17.10
N LYS A 168 -5.87 -4.74 18.42
CA LYS A 168 -4.82 -4.02 19.16
C LYS A 168 -3.50 -4.80 19.09
N MET A 169 -2.47 -4.16 18.55
CA MET A 169 -1.14 -4.77 18.35
C MET A 169 -0.13 -4.36 19.42
N GLY A 170 -0.35 -3.24 20.10
CA GLY A 170 0.57 -2.70 21.11
C GLY A 170 0.69 -1.19 21.02
N TYR A 171 1.91 -0.69 21.21
CA TYR A 171 2.21 0.74 21.10
C TYR A 171 3.17 1.03 19.95
N ALA A 172 2.87 2.05 19.15
CA ALA A 172 3.84 2.65 18.24
C ALA A 172 4.49 3.86 18.91
N VAL A 173 5.81 3.98 18.80
CA VAL A 173 6.59 4.99 19.50
C VAL A 173 7.27 5.89 18.48
N ARG A 174 7.09 7.20 18.62
CA ARG A 174 7.84 8.18 17.84
C ARG A 174 9.29 8.19 18.32
N ARG A 175 10.21 8.05 17.37
CA ARG A 175 11.65 8.07 17.65
C ARG A 175 12.37 9.09 16.76
N LYS A 176 13.57 9.50 17.19
CA LYS A 176 14.44 10.37 16.40
C LYS A 176 15.06 9.58 15.24
N VAL A 177 15.34 10.30 14.15
CA VAL A 177 16.11 9.77 13.01
C VAL A 177 17.54 9.51 13.48
N THR A 178 18.00 8.27 13.34
CA THR A 178 19.39 7.87 13.59
C THR A 178 20.25 8.08 12.35
N GLU A 179 21.57 7.93 12.46
CA GLU A 179 22.47 8.00 11.30
C GLU A 179 22.16 6.92 10.26
N ASN A 180 21.87 5.69 10.71
CA ASN A 180 21.46 4.60 9.83
C ASN A 180 20.13 4.91 9.12
N ASP A 181 19.16 5.50 9.83
CA ASP A 181 17.91 5.93 9.18
C ASP A 181 18.19 7.02 8.14
N ALA A 182 19.09 7.97 8.42
CA ALA A 182 19.42 9.04 7.48
C ALA A 182 20.10 8.49 6.19
N VAL A 183 20.99 7.51 6.31
CA VAL A 183 21.60 6.82 5.17
C VAL A 183 20.54 6.07 4.37
N PHE A 184 19.70 5.29 5.05
CA PHE A 184 18.61 4.54 4.42
C PHE A 184 17.61 5.48 3.70
N LEU A 185 17.15 6.54 4.36
CA LEU A 185 16.19 7.49 3.80
C LEU A 185 16.78 8.28 2.61
N ARG A 186 18.10 8.52 2.60
CA ARG A 186 18.79 9.11 1.45
C ARG A 186 18.76 8.15 0.25
N MET A 187 19.01 6.85 0.48
CA MET A 187 18.88 5.84 -0.57
C MET A 187 17.45 5.78 -1.13
N MET A 188 16.44 5.92 -0.27
CA MET A 188 15.03 5.93 -0.67
C MET A 188 14.60 7.16 -1.49
N GLN A 189 15.44 8.20 -1.62
CA GLN A 189 15.12 9.37 -2.45
C GLN A 189 15.02 9.02 -3.95
N SER A 190 15.75 8.01 -4.42
CA SER A 190 15.68 7.53 -5.81
C SER A 190 14.50 6.58 -6.06
N VAL A 191 13.81 6.15 -4.99
CA VAL A 191 12.68 5.23 -5.06
C VAL A 191 11.39 6.04 -4.92
N SER A 192 10.55 6.04 -5.94
CA SER A 192 9.25 6.73 -5.89
C SER A 192 8.17 5.86 -5.26
N VAL A 193 8.04 4.63 -5.75
CA VAL A 193 7.14 3.58 -5.27
C VAL A 193 7.81 2.22 -5.51
N GLY A 194 7.79 1.34 -4.52
CA GLY A 194 8.25 -0.04 -4.67
C GLY A 194 8.58 -0.70 -3.34
N ALA A 195 9.00 -1.95 -3.41
CA ALA A 195 9.41 -2.72 -2.24
C ALA A 195 10.60 -3.59 -2.61
N GLY A 196 11.42 -3.90 -1.62
CA GLY A 196 12.61 -4.72 -1.85
C GLY A 196 13.48 -4.83 -0.61
N VAL A 197 14.72 -5.24 -0.86
CA VAL A 197 15.74 -5.45 0.15
C VAL A 197 16.87 -4.44 -0.07
N VAL A 198 17.30 -3.78 1.00
CA VAL A 198 18.54 -3.01 1.02
C VAL A 198 19.64 -3.93 1.53
N PRO A 199 20.69 -4.19 0.73
CA PRO A 199 21.84 -4.95 1.18
C PRO A 199 22.55 -4.17 2.29
N SER A 200 22.91 -4.88 3.36
CA SER A 200 23.76 -4.39 4.45
C SER A 200 25.00 -5.29 4.49
N ASP A 201 26.12 -4.75 4.98
CA ASP A 201 27.34 -5.55 5.21
C ASP A 201 27.14 -6.58 6.33
N GLU A 202 26.11 -6.38 7.16
CA GLU A 202 25.66 -7.35 8.16
C GLU A 202 24.72 -8.40 7.53
N GLU A 203 24.72 -9.63 8.06
CA GLU A 203 23.82 -10.72 7.64
C GLU A 203 22.32 -10.34 7.73
N GLU A 204 22.00 -9.26 8.45
CA GLU A 204 20.64 -8.76 8.62
C GLU A 204 20.23 -7.78 7.50
N GLN A 205 19.47 -8.30 6.55
CA GLN A 205 18.91 -7.52 5.45
C GLN A 205 17.76 -6.61 5.91
N THR A 206 17.80 -5.34 5.50
CA THR A 206 16.69 -4.40 5.73
C THR A 206 15.71 -4.48 4.58
N LEU A 207 14.44 -4.70 4.90
CA LEU A 207 13.37 -4.75 3.92
C LEU A 207 12.63 -3.43 3.93
N TYR A 208 12.06 -3.06 2.78
CA TYR A 208 11.28 -1.84 2.68
C TYR A 208 10.09 -1.98 1.76
N LEU A 209 9.09 -1.14 2.03
CA LEU A 209 7.96 -0.82 1.16
C LEU A 209 7.79 0.70 1.17
N ARG A 210 7.98 1.32 0.02
CA ARG A 210 7.79 2.74 -0.22
C ARG A 210 6.61 2.95 -1.15
N ALA A 211 5.70 3.84 -0.76
CA ALA A 211 4.53 4.18 -1.57
C ALA A 211 4.19 5.66 -1.46
N ARG A 212 3.35 6.12 -2.38
CA ARG A 212 2.75 7.44 -2.34
C ARG A 212 1.38 7.34 -1.66
N PHE A 213 1.08 8.28 -0.78
CA PHE A 213 -0.17 8.33 -0.04
C PHE A 213 -0.87 9.64 -0.35
N GLU A 214 -2.18 9.54 -0.56
CA GLU A 214 -3.07 10.69 -0.45
C GLU A 214 -3.27 10.97 1.03
N ARG A 215 -2.82 12.15 1.46
CA ARG A 215 -3.01 12.68 2.80
C ARG A 215 -4.30 13.47 2.86
N VAL A 216 -5.18 13.09 3.77
CA VAL A 216 -6.44 13.77 4.05
C VAL A 216 -6.40 14.29 5.48
N THR A 217 -6.53 15.61 5.64
CA THR A 217 -6.59 16.25 6.94
C THR A 217 -8.05 16.42 7.34
N GLY A 218 -8.47 15.75 8.41
CA GLY A 218 -9.82 15.90 8.97
C GLY A 218 -9.88 17.07 9.95
N SER A 219 -8.94 17.12 10.90
CA SER A 219 -8.79 18.21 11.87
C SER A 219 -7.35 18.28 12.38
N SER A 220 -7.05 19.17 13.33
CA SER A 220 -5.75 19.18 14.02
C SER A 220 -5.49 17.91 14.86
N ASP A 221 -6.51 17.08 15.04
CA ASP A 221 -6.51 15.87 15.85
C ASP A 221 -6.77 14.61 15.00
N SER A 222 -6.91 14.73 13.68
CA SER A 222 -7.20 13.60 12.80
C SER A 222 -6.58 13.78 11.42
N GLU A 223 -5.74 12.81 11.03
CA GLU A 223 -5.20 12.70 9.68
C GLU A 223 -5.26 11.27 9.18
N SER A 224 -5.51 11.10 7.87
CA SER A 224 -5.46 9.80 7.22
C SER A 224 -4.57 9.82 5.98
N PHE A 225 -4.00 8.65 5.70
CA PHE A 225 -3.09 8.41 4.60
C PHE A 225 -3.56 7.18 3.85
N HIS A 226 -3.98 7.37 2.60
CA HIS A 226 -4.48 6.30 1.75
C HIS A 226 -3.47 6.02 0.65
N MET A 227 -2.97 4.79 0.57
CA MET A 227 -1.99 4.41 -0.44
C MET A 227 -2.59 4.61 -1.82
N MET A 228 -1.94 5.41 -2.65
CA MET A 228 -2.35 5.62 -4.03
C MET A 228 -1.86 4.46 -4.89
N ASN A 229 -2.78 3.84 -5.62
CA ASN A 229 -2.47 2.77 -6.54
C ASN A 229 -2.24 3.35 -7.96
N PRO A 230 -0.99 3.49 -8.43
CA PRO A 230 -0.69 4.08 -9.75
C PRO A 230 -1.16 3.26 -10.96
N GLY A 231 -1.88 2.15 -10.75
CA GLY A 231 -2.34 1.24 -11.80
C GLY A 231 -3.77 0.73 -11.65
N GLY A 232 -4.64 1.38 -10.84
CA GLY A 232 -6.08 1.07 -10.80
C GLY A 232 -6.45 -0.37 -10.38
N SER A 233 -5.51 -1.16 -9.86
CA SER A 233 -5.73 -2.57 -9.55
C SER A 233 -6.48 -2.73 -8.23
N TYR A 234 -7.64 -3.37 -8.28
CA TYR A 234 -8.37 -3.90 -7.13
C TYR A 234 -7.55 -5.06 -6.54
N GLY A 235 -7.04 -4.93 -5.32
CA GLY A 235 -6.41 -6.08 -4.67
C GLY A 235 -5.74 -5.81 -3.33
N GLN A 236 -5.00 -4.71 -3.18
CA GLN A 236 -4.29 -4.40 -1.93
C GLN A 236 -4.50 -2.94 -1.54
N GLU A 237 -5.31 -2.73 -0.48
CA GLU A 237 -5.59 -1.41 0.09
C GLU A 237 -4.77 -1.22 1.37
N LEU A 238 -4.02 -0.13 1.47
CA LEU A 238 -3.29 0.24 2.67
C LEU A 238 -3.70 1.64 3.10
N SER A 239 -4.27 1.73 4.30
CA SER A 239 -4.70 3.00 4.90
C SER A 239 -4.15 3.14 6.32
N ILE A 240 -3.71 4.35 6.67
CA ILE A 240 -3.17 4.69 7.99
C ILE A 240 -3.97 5.86 8.55
N PHE A 241 -4.35 5.77 9.82
CA PHE A 241 -5.14 6.78 10.52
C PHE A 241 -4.40 7.23 11.77
N LEU A 242 -4.20 8.53 11.92
CA LEU A 242 -3.73 9.16 13.14
C LEU A 242 -4.92 9.85 13.80
N LEU A 243 -5.27 9.42 15.01
CA LEU A 243 -6.45 9.89 15.74
C LEU A 243 -6.05 10.32 17.16
N ARG A 244 -6.40 11.55 17.53
CA ARG A 244 -6.23 12.09 18.88
C ARG A 244 -7.59 12.45 19.47
N SER A 245 -8.07 11.67 20.44
CA SER A 245 -9.34 11.89 21.14
C SER A 245 -9.18 12.74 22.41
#